data_AF-A0A2V9IJJ6-F1
#
_entry.id   AF-A0A2V9IJJ6-F1
#
_cell.length_a   1.000
_cell.length_b   1.000
_cell.length_c   1.000
_cell.angle_alpha   90.00
_cell.angle_beta   90.00
_cell.angle_gamma   90.00
#
_symmetry.space_group_name_H-M   'P 1'
#
loop_
_entity.id
_entity.type
_entity.pdbx_description
1 polymer ?
#
loop_
_entity_poly.entity_id
_entity_poly.type
_entity_poly.pdbx_seq_one_letter_code
_entity_poly.pdbx_strand_id
1 'polypeptide(L)'
;MIGRALRGPGTGEGWDFEPGVRVAYEASKKLDFTLEYYGGAGPLFDPLPAREQVHQFFPGFDLKLRENTVWNFGIGIGATPAGNRLVYKSRIGILF
;
A
#
# COMPACT_ATOMS: atom_id res chain seq x y z
N MET A 1 1.52 -10.53 -1.27
CA MET A 1 0.34 -11.43 -1.24
C MET A 1 0.25 -12.10 -2.60
N ILE A 2 -0.24 -13.34 -2.66
CA ILE A 2 -0.59 -14.01 -3.92
C ILE A 2 -2.10 -14.19 -3.89
N GLY A 3 -2.78 -13.74 -4.95
CA GLY A 3 -4.23 -13.71 -5.03
C GLY A 3 -4.73 -14.24 -6.37
N ARG A 4 -6.01 -14.61 -6.43
CA ARG A 4 -6.67 -14.97 -7.68
C ARG A 4 -8.05 -14.33 -7.71
N ALA A 5 -8.37 -13.63 -8.80
CA ALA A 5 -9.72 -13.12 -9.03
C ALA A 5 -10.71 -14.28 -9.20
N LEU A 6 -11.81 -14.26 -8.43
CA LEU A 6 -12.88 -15.25 -8.55
C LEU A 6 -13.91 -14.87 -9.63
N ARG A 7 -14.04 -13.56 -9.94
CA ARG A 7 -14.89 -12.98 -10.99
C ARG A 7 -14.29 -11.64 -11.48
N GLY A 8 -14.50 -11.29 -12.75
CA GLY A 8 -14.05 -10.03 -13.36
C GLY A 8 -12.94 -10.20 -14.42
N PRO A 9 -12.42 -9.10 -14.97
CA PRO A 9 -11.46 -9.10 -16.09
C PRO A 9 -10.20 -9.96 -15.88
N GLY A 10 -9.74 -10.12 -14.63
CA GLY A 10 -8.57 -10.93 -14.27
C GLY A 10 -8.83 -12.42 -13.98
N THR A 11 -10.06 -12.93 -14.14
CA THR A 11 -10.37 -14.34 -13.80
C THR A 11 -9.63 -15.35 -14.69
N GLY A 12 -9.27 -14.93 -15.91
CA GLY A 12 -8.51 -15.72 -16.89
C GLY A 12 -6.99 -15.58 -16.80
N GLU A 13 -6.49 -14.57 -16.07
CA GLU A 13 -5.06 -14.19 -16.04
C GLU A 13 -4.26 -14.94 -14.95
N GLY A 14 -4.93 -15.76 -14.15
CA GLY A 14 -4.27 -16.68 -13.22
C GLY A 14 -4.06 -16.10 -11.82
N TRP A 15 -2.88 -16.34 -11.25
CA TRP A 15 -2.52 -15.87 -9.91
C TRP A 15 -1.74 -14.57 -10.02
N ASP A 16 -2.18 -13.53 -9.33
CA ASP A 16 -1.53 -12.23 -9.28
C ASP A 16 -0.51 -12.13 -8.15
N PHE A 17 0.54 -11.35 -8.39
CA PHE A 17 1.56 -11.04 -7.40
C PHE A 17 1.53 -9.59 -6.95
N GLU A 18 1.25 -9.39 -5.66
CA GLU A 18 1.10 -8.08 -5.05
C GLU A 18 2.05 -7.93 -3.84
N PRO A 19 3.32 -7.53 -4.04
CA PRO A 19 4.23 -7.30 -2.94
C PRO A 19 3.80 -6.08 -2.12
N GLY A 20 3.76 -6.23 -0.80
CA GLY A 20 3.44 -5.15 0.13
C GLY A 20 4.46 -5.12 1.27
N VAL A 21 5.03 -3.95 1.53
CA VAL A 21 5.99 -3.74 2.61
C VAL A 21 5.60 -2.47 3.37
N ARG A 22 5.68 -2.51 4.70
CA ARG A 22 5.53 -1.34 5.56
C ARG A 22 6.68 -1.29 6.53
N VAL A 23 7.32 -0.14 6.60
CA VAL A 23 8.35 0.18 7.58
C VAL A 23 7.83 1.31 8.45
N ALA A 24 8.02 1.19 9.76
CA ALA A 24 7.70 2.25 10.71
C ALA A 24 8.93 2.49 11.60
N TYR A 25 9.19 3.77 11.87
CA TYR A 25 10.25 4.21 12.76
C TYR A 25 9.64 5.05 13.88
N GLU A 26 9.80 4.59 15.12
CA GLU A 26 9.34 5.32 16.31
C GLU A 26 10.22 6.55 16.54
N ALA A 27 9.75 7.70 16.08
CA ALA A 27 10.49 8.96 16.23
C ALA A 27 10.27 9.58 17.61
N SER A 28 9.12 9.35 18.23
CA SER A 28 8.74 9.88 19.54
C SER A 28 7.56 9.10 20.13
N LYS A 29 7.30 9.26 21.44
CA LYS A 29 6.16 8.63 22.13
C LYS A 29 4.79 8.91 21.50
N LYS A 30 4.67 9.96 20.67
CA LYS A 30 3.41 10.39 20.04
C LYS A 30 3.42 10.29 18.52
N LEU A 31 4.57 10.04 17.90
CA LEU A 31 4.74 10.15 16.45
C LEU A 31 5.70 9.08 15.93
N ASP A 32 5.22 8.27 15.00
CA ASP A 32 6.05 7.31 14.28
C ASP A 32 6.06 7.69 12.80
N PHE A 33 7.23 7.73 12.16
CA PHE A 33 7.30 7.90 10.71
C PHE A 33 7.05 6.57 10.03
N THR A 34 6.30 6.58 8.93
CA THR A 34 5.95 5.36 8.20
C THR A 34 6.25 5.50 6.73
N LEU A 35 6.66 4.40 6.13
CA LEU A 35 6.80 4.26 4.69
C LEU A 35 6.17 2.94 4.29
N GLU A 36 5.10 3.01 3.51
CA GLU A 36 4.47 1.83 2.93
C GLU A 36 4.78 1.75 1.43
N TYR A 37 4.88 0.54 0.92
CA TYR A 37 5.02 0.24 -0.50
C TYR A 37 4.04 -0.86 -0.84
N TYR A 38 3.27 -0.63 -1.90
CA TYR A 38 2.36 -1.62 -2.48
C TYR A 38 2.65 -1.70 -3.97
N GLY A 39 3.01 -2.89 -4.43
CA GLY A 39 3.21 -3.21 -5.83
C GLY A 39 2.13 -4.15 -6.35
N GLY A 40 1.84 -4.05 -7.65
CA GLY A 40 1.05 -5.00 -8.42
C GLY A 40 1.80 -5.33 -9.70
N ALA A 41 2.40 -6.51 -9.77
CA ALA A 41 3.21 -6.95 -10.91
C ALA A 41 2.36 -7.61 -12.02
N GLY A 42 1.09 -7.91 -11.73
CA GLY A 42 0.22 -8.73 -12.58
C GLY A 42 0.46 -10.23 -12.36
N PRO A 43 0.18 -11.08 -13.37
CA PRO A 43 0.28 -12.52 -13.27
C PRO A 43 1.68 -12.99 -12.85
N LEU A 44 1.74 -13.91 -11.89
CA LEU A 44 2.98 -14.43 -11.30
C LEU A 44 3.93 -15.05 -12.34
N PHE A 45 3.37 -15.67 -13.39
CA PHE A 45 4.12 -16.35 -14.44
C PHE A 45 4.26 -15.54 -15.73
N ASP A 46 3.62 -14.38 -15.82
CA ASP A 46 3.68 -13.47 -16.96
C ASP A 46 3.52 -12.01 -16.46
N PRO A 47 4.54 -11.46 -15.79
CA PRO A 47 4.44 -10.14 -15.18
C PRO A 47 4.27 -9.07 -16.26
N LEU A 48 3.42 -8.09 -15.96
CA LEU A 48 3.16 -6.97 -16.86
C LEU A 48 4.44 -6.18 -17.16
N PRO A 49 4.53 -5.49 -18.30
CA PRO A 49 5.60 -4.55 -18.56
C PRO A 49 5.73 -3.52 -17.44
N ALA A 50 6.96 -3.07 -17.13
CA ALA A 50 7.21 -2.20 -15.97
C ALA A 50 6.38 -0.89 -15.94
N ARG A 51 5.90 -0.40 -17.10
CA ARG A 51 5.01 0.77 -17.18
C ARG A 51 3.56 0.47 -16.80
N GLU A 52 3.16 -0.79 -16.93
CA GLU A 52 1.82 -1.32 -16.65
C GLU A 52 1.72 -1.93 -15.24
N GLN A 53 2.86 -2.23 -14.61
CA GLN A 53 2.92 -2.58 -13.20
C GLN A 53 2.54 -1.38 -12.33
N VAL A 54 1.78 -1.61 -11.26
CA VAL A 54 1.41 -0.58 -10.30
C VAL A 54 2.47 -0.55 -9.19
N HIS A 55 3.05 0.61 -8.92
CA HIS A 55 3.97 0.81 -7.79
C HIS A 55 3.55 2.06 -7.03
N GLN A 56 3.14 1.90 -5.78
CA GLN A 56 2.58 2.95 -4.97
C GLN A 56 3.34 3.03 -3.63
N PHE A 57 3.97 4.19 -3.39
CA PHE A 57 4.70 4.47 -2.16
C PHE A 57 3.88 5.41 -1.28
N PHE A 58 3.71 5.12 0.00
CA PHE A 58 3.03 5.96 0.97
C PHE A 58 3.98 6.36 2.09
N PRO A 59 4.80 7.40 1.91
CA PRO A 59 5.37 8.12 3.04
C PRO A 59 4.26 8.72 3.91
N GLY A 60 4.43 8.63 5.22
CA GLY A 60 3.42 9.04 6.18
C GLY A 60 3.91 9.05 7.61
N PHE A 61 2.98 9.16 8.54
CA PHE A 61 3.23 9.11 9.96
C PHE A 61 2.00 8.61 10.73
N ASP A 62 2.26 7.97 11.87
CA ASP A 62 1.25 7.55 12.85
C ASP A 62 1.30 8.50 14.04
N LEU A 63 0.20 9.18 14.32
CA LEU A 63 -0.02 10.02 15.50
C LEU A 63 -0.75 9.20 16.58
N LYS A 64 -0.10 8.97 17.71
CA LYS A 64 -0.71 8.36 18.90
C LYS A 64 -1.48 9.46 19.63
N LEU A 65 -2.78 9.61 19.33
CA LEU A 65 -3.65 10.64 19.91
C LEU A 65 -3.99 10.33 21.38
N ARG A 66 -4.24 9.06 21.68
CA ARG A 66 -4.52 8.50 23.02
C ARG A 66 -3.91 7.11 23.10
N GLU A 67 -3.85 6.51 24.30
CA GLU A 67 -3.31 5.15 24.49
C GLU A 67 -4.00 4.09 23.62
N ASN A 68 -5.26 4.34 23.25
CA ASN A 68 -6.07 3.43 22.45
C ASN A 68 -6.40 3.96 21.04
N THR A 69 -5.86 5.11 20.63
CA THR A 69 -6.21 5.75 19.36
C THR A 69 -4.98 6.17 18.59
N VAL A 70 -4.81 5.60 17.39
CA VAL A 70 -3.73 5.92 16.47
C VAL A 70 -4.31 6.49 15.19
N TRP A 71 -3.79 7.61 14.73
CA TRP A 71 -4.16 8.23 13.48
C TRP A 71 -3.00 8.18 12.51
N ASN A 72 -3.12 7.34 11.48
CA ASN A 72 -2.17 7.29 10.38
C ASN A 72 -2.57 8.29 9.30
N PHE A 73 -1.58 9.02 8.80
CA PHE A 73 -1.67 9.79 7.59
C PHE A 73 -0.55 9.43 6.64
N GLY A 74 -0.84 9.43 5.35
CA GLY A 74 0.16 9.22 4.32
C GLY A 74 -0.25 9.82 2.99
N ILE A 75 0.76 10.07 2.16
CA ILE A 75 0.59 10.53 0.79
C ILE A 75 1.13 9.45 -0.13
N GLY A 76 0.24 8.80 -0.88
CA GLY A 76 0.55 7.83 -1.90
C GLY A 76 1.08 8.49 -3.16
N ILE A 77 2.24 8.05 -3.64
CA ILE A 77 2.90 8.49 -4.87
C ILE A 77 3.00 7.29 -5.80
N GLY A 78 2.41 7.41 -6.98
CA GLY A 78 2.50 6.40 -8.04
C GLY A 78 3.81 6.55 -8.80
N ALA A 79 4.65 5.51 -8.82
CA ALA A 79 5.91 5.51 -9.56
C ALA A 79 5.73 5.13 -11.05
N THR A 80 4.55 4.64 -11.43
CA THR A 80 4.22 4.22 -12.79
C THR A 80 2.93 4.88 -13.31
N PRO A 81 2.76 4.98 -14.64
CA PRO A 81 1.53 5.51 -15.24
C PRO A 81 0.28 4.66 -14.97
N ALA A 82 0.44 3.38 -14.67
CA ALA A 82 -0.67 2.44 -14.43
C ALA A 82 -1.42 2.71 -13.11
N GLY A 83 -0.76 3.32 -12.13
CA GLY A 83 -1.34 3.63 -10.83
C GLY A 83 -1.84 5.07 -10.70
N ASN A 84 -2.56 5.33 -9.61
CA ASN A 84 -2.92 6.70 -9.24
C ASN A 84 -1.65 7.49 -8.89
N ARG A 85 -1.43 8.61 -9.57
CA ARG A 85 -0.21 9.44 -9.41
C ARG A 85 -0.06 10.00 -8.01
N LEU A 86 -1.16 10.45 -7.40
CA LEU A 86 -1.18 11.02 -6.06
C LEU A 86 -2.44 10.56 -5.33
N VAL A 87 -2.28 10.05 -4.11
CA VAL A 87 -3.36 9.55 -3.26
C VAL A 87 -3.18 10.12 -1.87
N TYR A 88 -4.25 10.63 -1.24
CA TYR A 88 -4.21 10.98 0.17
C TYR A 88 -4.82 9.85 0.98
N LYS A 89 -4.10 9.39 2.00
CA LYS A 89 -4.51 8.28 2.86
C LYS A 89 -4.58 8.77 4.30
N SER A 90 -5.69 8.43 4.95
CA SER A 90 -5.92 8.68 6.38
C SER A 90 -6.61 7.45 6.96
N ARG A 91 -6.11 6.95 8.09
CA ARG A 91 -6.67 5.79 8.78
C ARG A 91 -6.69 6.05 10.27
N ILE A 92 -7.85 5.81 10.90
CA ILE A 92 -8.00 5.87 12.35
C ILE A 92 -8.09 4.44 12.87
N GLY A 93 -7.18 4.09 13.79
CA GLY A 93 -7.19 2.84 14.53
C GLY A 93 -7.64 3.09 15.97
N ILE A 94 -8.65 2.35 16.40
CA ILE A 94 -9.16 2.35 17.77
C ILE A 94 -8.90 0.95 18.33
N LEU A 95 -8.09 0.85 19.37
CA LEU A 95 -7.94 -0.39 20.14
C LEU A 95 -9.02 -0.41 21.22
N PHE A 96 -9.71 -1.53 21.33
CA PHE A 96 -10.75 -1.82 22.32
C PHE A 96 -10.34 -3.05 23.13
#